data_AF-H0AC71-F1
#
_entry.id   AF-H0AC71-F1
#
_cell.length_a   1.000
_cell.length_b   1.000
_cell.length_c   1.000
_cell.angle_alpha   90.00
_cell.angle_beta   90.00
_cell.angle_gamma   90.00
#
_symmetry.space_group_name_H-M   'P 1'
#
loop_
_entity.id
_entity.type
_entity.pdbx_description
1 polymer ?
#
loop_
_entity_poly.entity_id
_entity_poly.type
_entity_poly.pdbx_seq_one_letter_code
_entity_poly.pdbx_strand_id
1 'polypeptide(L)'
;MTDEELLIDREEYLKRGVHIGTKSQHTDMDDYIFHVKKNQLAVINLTKTDQQIRDAAEFLADYEPEDILVVGRKGEARDAIDEFSEALETAKITGRFMPGTLTNPQSENFTEPEVVVVTDPELDAQAIDEASDTNIPVVAIADSENSLDNIDVVIPGNNKGENAIATILFLVGQEYSALKGLDFDYELDDFAEVEEAEE
;
A
#
# COMPACT_ATOMS: atom_id res chain seq x y z
N MET A 1 21.51 10.65 -17.65
CA MET A 1 20.67 9.83 -16.76
C MET A 1 19.50 10.72 -16.51
N THR A 2 18.40 10.47 -17.22
CA THR A 2 17.15 11.21 -17.02
C THR A 2 16.76 11.01 -15.57
N ASP A 3 16.83 12.06 -14.78
CA ASP A 3 16.05 12.15 -13.56
C ASP A 3 14.60 12.02 -14.03
N GLU A 4 14.06 10.81 -13.98
CA GLU A 4 12.62 10.58 -14.11
C GLU A 4 11.97 11.39 -12.99
N GLU A 5 11.03 12.27 -13.33
CA GLU A 5 10.29 13.07 -12.36
C GLU A 5 9.58 12.10 -11.41
N LEU A 6 10.12 11.95 -10.19
CA LEU A 6 9.49 11.20 -9.11
C LEU A 6 8.32 12.02 -8.55
N LEU A 7 7.32 11.37 -7.96
CA LEU A 7 6.19 12.06 -7.33
C LEU A 7 6.64 12.95 -6.17
N ILE A 8 7.63 12.48 -5.40
CA ILE A 8 8.30 13.25 -4.35
C ILE A 8 9.81 13.18 -4.51
N ASP A 9 10.51 14.12 -3.87
CA ASP A 9 11.97 14.14 -3.85
C ASP A 9 12.53 12.79 -3.34
N ARG A 10 13.56 12.31 -4.02
CA ARG A 10 14.25 11.06 -3.62
C ARG A 10 14.71 11.10 -2.16
N GLU A 11 15.11 12.26 -1.66
CA GLU A 11 15.54 12.44 -0.27
C GLU A 11 14.40 12.15 0.72
N GLU A 12 13.16 12.52 0.39
CA GLU A 12 11.99 12.27 1.23
C GLU A 12 11.64 10.78 1.26
N TYR A 13 11.65 10.08 0.12
CA TYR A 13 11.54 8.61 0.07
C TYR A 13 12.59 7.90 0.93
N LEU A 14 13.81 8.44 0.99
CA LEU A 14 14.88 7.89 1.82
C LEU A 14 14.65 8.18 3.31
N LYS A 15 14.22 9.41 3.67
CA LYS A 15 13.89 9.82 5.05
C LYS A 15 12.79 8.93 5.63
N ARG A 16 11.74 8.67 4.85
CA ARG A 16 10.57 7.84 5.24
C ARG A 16 10.85 6.34 5.24
N GLY A 17 11.97 5.90 4.65
CA GLY A 17 12.42 4.51 4.72
C GLY A 17 11.70 3.55 3.77
N VAL A 18 11.06 4.05 2.70
CA VAL A 18 10.32 3.24 1.71
C VAL A 18 11.19 2.20 1.01
N HIS A 19 12.46 2.54 0.78
CA HIS A 19 13.45 1.69 0.10
C HIS A 19 14.03 0.54 0.95
N ILE A 20 13.76 0.52 2.26
CA ILE A 20 14.38 -0.42 3.20
C ILE A 20 13.56 -1.71 3.21
N GLY A 21 14.08 -2.76 2.57
CA GLY A 21 13.48 -4.08 2.65
C GLY A 21 14.07 -4.97 3.75
N THR A 22 13.67 -6.24 3.76
CA THR A 22 14.05 -7.20 4.79
C THR A 22 15.29 -8.03 4.40
N LYS A 23 15.69 -8.96 5.28
CA LYS A 23 16.77 -9.91 5.00
C LYS A 23 16.29 -11.10 4.17
N SER A 24 15.00 -11.40 4.24
CA SER A 24 14.37 -12.46 3.49
C SER A 24 13.94 -11.89 2.14
N GLN A 25 14.12 -12.68 1.08
CA GLN A 25 13.77 -12.28 -0.28
C GLN A 25 12.94 -13.40 -0.89
N HIS A 26 11.78 -13.03 -1.43
CA HIS A 26 10.95 -13.92 -2.23
C HIS A 26 11.30 -13.75 -3.71
N THR A 27 11.23 -14.84 -4.47
CA THR A 27 11.61 -14.86 -5.90
C THR A 27 10.77 -13.89 -6.72
N ASP A 28 9.49 -13.71 -6.36
CA ASP A 28 8.58 -12.82 -7.08
C ASP A 28 8.97 -11.34 -6.94
N MET A 29 9.71 -10.99 -5.88
CA MET A 29 10.16 -9.63 -5.62
C MET A 29 11.53 -9.30 -6.23
N ASP A 30 12.20 -10.28 -6.88
CA ASP A 30 13.54 -10.12 -7.44
C ASP A 30 13.62 -8.96 -8.44
N ASP A 31 12.57 -8.74 -9.24
CA ASP A 31 12.50 -7.65 -10.20
C ASP A 31 12.46 -6.27 -9.53
N TYR A 32 11.91 -6.15 -8.33
CA TYR A 32 11.77 -4.88 -7.61
C TYR A 32 12.99 -4.57 -6.73
N ILE A 33 13.87 -5.55 -6.49
CA ILE A 33 15.08 -5.40 -5.67
C ILE A 33 16.22 -4.82 -6.52
N PHE A 34 16.78 -3.69 -6.08
CA PHE A 34 17.92 -3.05 -6.73
C PHE A 34 19.26 -3.69 -6.32
N HIS A 35 19.51 -3.80 -5.01
CA HIS A 35 20.74 -4.38 -4.48
C HIS A 35 20.55 -4.88 -3.04
N VAL A 36 21.37 -5.84 -2.63
CA VAL A 36 21.42 -6.31 -1.25
C VAL A 36 22.60 -5.65 -0.54
N LYS A 37 22.33 -4.85 0.49
CA LYS A 37 23.36 -4.16 1.28
C LYS A 37 24.26 -5.17 2.01
N LYS A 38 25.44 -4.71 2.46
CA LYS A 38 26.39 -5.54 3.24
C LYS A 38 25.80 -6.10 4.55
N ASN A 39 24.77 -5.45 5.08
CA ASN A 39 24.01 -5.89 6.26
C ASN A 39 22.90 -6.91 5.92
N GLN A 40 22.86 -7.40 4.68
CA GLN A 40 21.86 -8.33 4.12
C GLN A 40 20.45 -7.76 3.99
N LEU A 41 20.24 -6.45 4.14
CA LEU A 41 18.95 -5.84 3.84
C LEU A 41 18.80 -5.64 2.32
N ALA A 42 17.67 -6.05 1.78
CA ALA A 42 17.26 -5.73 0.42
C ALA A 42 17.02 -4.22 0.29
N VAL A 43 17.40 -3.66 -0.85
CA VAL A 43 17.09 -2.27 -1.22
C VAL A 43 16.10 -2.32 -2.38
N ILE A 44 14.90 -1.80 -2.14
CA ILE A 44 13.84 -1.71 -3.15
C ILE A 44 14.15 -0.57 -4.12
N ASN A 45 13.86 -0.77 -5.40
CA ASN A 45 14.07 0.24 -6.43
C ASN A 45 12.96 1.31 -6.39
N LEU A 46 13.31 2.51 -5.90
CA LEU A 46 12.38 3.64 -5.80
C LEU A 46 11.75 4.06 -7.14
N THR A 47 12.49 3.96 -8.26
CA THR A 47 11.92 4.31 -9.58
C THR A 47 10.81 3.34 -9.97
N LYS A 48 10.95 2.06 -9.63
CA LYS A 48 9.89 1.06 -9.85
C LYS A 48 8.74 1.27 -8.88
N THR A 49 9.02 1.59 -7.61
CA THR A 49 7.98 1.94 -6.63
C THR A 49 7.12 3.10 -7.12
N ASP A 50 7.74 4.18 -7.58
CA ASP A 50 7.04 5.38 -8.07
C ASP A 50 6.15 5.06 -9.28
N GLN A 51 6.66 4.28 -10.25
CA GLN A 51 5.87 3.83 -11.38
C GLN A 51 4.67 2.96 -10.95
N GLN A 52 4.89 2.02 -10.04
CA GLN A 52 3.82 1.15 -9.56
C GLN A 52 2.77 1.89 -8.72
N ILE A 53 3.16 2.97 -8.02
CA ILE A 53 2.21 3.86 -7.33
C ILE A 53 1.30 4.53 -8.36
N ARG A 54 1.85 5.05 -9.45
CA ARG A 54 1.05 5.63 -10.55
C ARG A 54 0.13 4.60 -11.18
N ASP A 55 0.66 3.43 -11.52
CA ASP A 55 -0.13 2.35 -12.13
C ASP A 55 -1.25 1.88 -11.19
N ALA A 56 -1.00 1.84 -9.87
CA ALA A 56 -2.01 1.53 -8.86
C ALA A 56 -3.06 2.64 -8.73
N ALA A 57 -2.67 3.91 -8.75
CA ALA A 57 -3.60 5.03 -8.72
C ALA A 57 -4.47 5.09 -9.98
N GLU A 58 -3.89 4.84 -11.16
CA GLU A 58 -4.62 4.70 -12.42
C GLU A 58 -5.62 3.55 -12.37
N PHE A 59 -5.22 2.39 -11.83
CA PHE A 59 -6.12 1.25 -11.65
C PHE A 59 -7.26 1.56 -10.69
N LEU A 60 -6.96 2.21 -9.56
CA LEU A 60 -7.98 2.61 -8.58
C LEU A 60 -8.91 3.68 -9.15
N ALA A 61 -8.43 4.54 -10.05
CA ALA A 61 -9.21 5.60 -10.67
C ALA A 61 -10.39 5.11 -11.53
N ASP A 62 -10.46 3.81 -11.86
CA ASP A 62 -11.62 3.22 -12.52
C ASP A 62 -12.82 2.98 -11.57
N TYR A 63 -12.59 2.93 -10.24
CA TYR A 63 -13.60 2.61 -9.22
C TYR A 63 -14.11 3.85 -8.49
N GLU A 64 -15.29 3.77 -7.88
CA GLU A 64 -15.78 4.83 -6.97
C GLU A 64 -15.20 4.63 -5.56
N PRO A 65 -15.00 5.70 -4.77
CA PRO A 65 -14.33 5.56 -3.48
C PRO A 65 -15.07 4.62 -2.50
N GLU A 66 -16.40 4.60 -2.55
CA GLU A 66 -17.26 3.75 -1.71
C GLU A 66 -17.03 2.25 -1.96
N ASP A 67 -16.60 1.89 -3.17
CA ASP A 67 -16.38 0.51 -3.60
C ASP A 67 -14.93 0.02 -3.36
N ILE A 68 -14.06 0.91 -2.88
CA ILE A 68 -12.67 0.57 -2.51
C ILE A 68 -12.65 0.14 -1.04
N LEU A 69 -12.17 -1.08 -0.78
CA LEU A 69 -11.92 -1.56 0.57
C LEU A 69 -10.43 -1.57 0.91
N VAL A 70 -10.03 -0.80 1.91
CA VAL A 70 -8.67 -0.82 2.45
C VAL A 70 -8.58 -1.75 3.67
N VAL A 71 -7.66 -2.70 3.64
CA VAL A 71 -7.45 -3.69 4.71
C VAL A 71 -6.03 -3.60 5.24
N GLY A 72 -5.91 -3.52 6.56
CA GLY A 72 -4.62 -3.65 7.22
C GLY A 72 -4.73 -4.09 8.66
N ARG A 73 -4.10 -5.22 8.97
CA ARG A 73 -4.07 -5.75 10.33
C ARG A 73 -3.01 -5.12 11.22
N LYS A 74 -1.93 -4.67 10.60
CA LYS A 74 -0.71 -4.17 11.24
C LYS A 74 -0.98 -2.90 12.03
N GLY A 75 -0.32 -2.74 13.18
CA GLY A 75 -0.56 -1.58 14.05
C GLY A 75 -0.07 -0.29 13.40
N GLU A 76 1.11 -0.36 12.79
CA GLU A 76 1.82 0.69 12.09
C GLU A 76 1.10 1.20 10.83
N ALA A 77 0.14 0.42 10.32
CA ALA A 77 -0.66 0.80 9.15
C ALA A 77 -1.99 1.47 9.52
N ARG A 78 -2.43 1.40 10.79
CA ARG A 78 -3.79 1.80 11.17
C ARG A 78 -4.04 3.28 10.93
N ASP A 79 -3.15 4.12 11.46
CA ASP A 79 -3.31 5.56 11.38
C ASP A 79 -3.28 6.01 9.91
N ALA A 80 -2.36 5.47 9.11
CA ALA A 80 -2.30 5.74 7.67
C ALA A 80 -3.54 5.28 6.89
N ILE A 81 -4.11 4.11 7.22
CA ILE A 81 -5.37 3.64 6.61
C ILE A 81 -6.54 4.51 7.05
N ASP A 82 -6.52 4.95 8.31
CA ASP A 82 -7.58 5.76 8.88
C ASP A 82 -7.66 7.11 8.15
N GLU A 83 -6.52 7.79 8.00
CA GLU A 83 -6.38 9.04 7.25
C GLU A 83 -6.70 8.85 5.76
N PHE A 84 -6.21 7.77 5.13
CA PHE A 84 -6.52 7.47 3.72
C PHE A 84 -8.03 7.32 3.48
N SER A 85 -8.71 6.60 4.37
CA SER A 85 -10.14 6.36 4.30
C SER A 85 -10.96 7.62 4.57
N GLU A 86 -10.48 8.51 5.44
CA GLU A 86 -11.11 9.82 5.68
C GLU A 86 -10.92 10.76 4.49
N ALA A 87 -9.73 10.73 3.87
CA ALA A 87 -9.41 11.58 2.72
C ALA A 87 -10.22 11.24 1.46
N LEU A 88 -10.44 9.95 1.23
CA LEU A 88 -11.10 9.46 0.02
C LEU A 88 -12.53 8.95 0.26
N GLU A 89 -13.00 8.93 1.50
CA GLU A 89 -14.31 8.35 1.91
C GLU A 89 -14.44 6.85 1.56
N THR A 90 -13.34 6.09 1.60
CA THR A 90 -13.33 4.66 1.27
C THR A 90 -13.73 3.78 2.44
N ALA A 91 -14.19 2.56 2.16
CA ALA A 91 -14.40 1.55 3.20
C ALA A 91 -13.04 1.09 3.78
N LYS A 92 -12.98 0.87 5.09
CA LYS A 92 -11.78 0.38 5.78
C LYS A 92 -12.06 -0.75 6.75
N ILE A 93 -11.12 -1.69 6.83
CA ILE A 93 -11.06 -2.72 7.86
C ILE A 93 -9.66 -2.72 8.48
N THR A 94 -9.56 -2.10 9.64
CA THR A 94 -8.33 -2.10 10.44
C THR A 94 -8.37 -3.21 11.49
N GLY A 95 -7.24 -3.90 11.68
CA GLY A 95 -7.10 -4.96 12.68
C GLY A 95 -7.50 -6.35 12.18
N ARG A 96 -8.30 -7.10 12.94
CA ARG A 96 -8.56 -8.51 12.61
C ARG A 96 -9.62 -8.61 11.52
N PHE A 97 -9.20 -9.01 10.33
CA PHE A 97 -10.10 -9.43 9.27
C PHE A 97 -10.88 -10.68 9.68
N MET A 98 -12.21 -10.62 9.59
CA MET A 98 -13.07 -11.75 9.97
C MET A 98 -13.31 -12.65 8.77
N PRO A 99 -13.07 -13.97 8.88
CA PRO A 99 -13.34 -14.88 7.79
C PRO A 99 -14.83 -14.85 7.41
N GLY A 100 -15.13 -14.76 6.12
CA GLY A 100 -16.49 -14.61 5.60
C GLY A 100 -16.91 -13.17 5.35
N THR A 101 -16.02 -12.20 5.51
CA THR A 101 -16.31 -10.78 5.27
C THR A 101 -16.60 -10.49 3.80
N LEU A 102 -15.97 -11.18 2.84
CA LEU A 102 -16.26 -10.99 1.41
C LEU A 102 -17.09 -12.13 0.83
N THR A 103 -17.06 -13.31 1.46
CA THR A 103 -17.67 -14.53 0.90
C THR A 103 -19.04 -14.89 1.46
N ASN A 104 -19.42 -14.39 2.65
CA ASN A 104 -20.66 -14.80 3.33
C ASN A 104 -21.66 -13.64 3.50
N PRO A 105 -22.71 -13.55 2.65
CA PRO A 105 -23.74 -12.51 2.73
C PRO A 105 -24.55 -12.48 4.02
N GLN A 106 -24.50 -13.56 4.83
CA GLN A 106 -25.20 -13.63 6.11
C GLN A 106 -24.38 -13.10 7.29
N SER A 107 -23.10 -12.76 7.06
CA SER A 107 -22.24 -12.18 8.08
C SER A 107 -22.67 -10.75 8.41
N GLU A 108 -22.57 -10.36 9.68
CA GLU A 108 -22.85 -8.97 10.10
C GLU A 108 -21.83 -7.97 9.55
N ASN A 109 -20.66 -8.44 9.14
CA ASN A 109 -19.55 -7.62 8.62
C ASN A 109 -19.29 -7.94 7.15
N PHE A 110 -20.34 -8.35 6.43
CA PHE A 110 -20.27 -8.61 5.01
C PHE A 110 -20.12 -7.28 4.26
N THR A 111 -19.18 -7.24 3.33
CA THR A 111 -18.96 -6.10 2.43
C THR A 111 -18.67 -6.62 1.02
N GLU A 112 -19.12 -5.88 0.02
CA GLU A 112 -18.99 -6.22 -1.40
C GLU A 112 -18.24 -5.11 -2.14
N PRO A 113 -16.93 -4.95 -1.90
CA PRO A 113 -16.12 -3.98 -2.64
C PRO A 113 -15.86 -4.46 -4.07
N GLU A 114 -15.60 -3.51 -4.96
CA GLU A 114 -15.15 -3.82 -6.33
C GLU A 114 -13.62 -3.97 -6.42
N VAL A 115 -12.88 -3.45 -5.43
CA VAL A 115 -11.42 -3.60 -5.33
C VAL A 115 -10.96 -3.61 -3.87
N VAL A 116 -9.95 -4.43 -3.56
CA VAL A 116 -9.34 -4.47 -2.22
C VAL A 116 -7.91 -3.96 -2.28
N VAL A 117 -7.57 -3.05 -1.36
CA VAL A 117 -6.20 -2.57 -1.12
C VAL A 117 -5.70 -3.17 0.18
N VAL A 118 -4.60 -3.92 0.15
CA VAL A 118 -4.01 -4.57 1.33
C VAL A 118 -2.64 -3.98 1.67
N THR A 119 -2.39 -3.77 2.96
CA THR A 119 -1.11 -3.19 3.41
C THR A 119 0.02 -4.20 3.57
N ASP A 120 -0.28 -5.47 3.85
CA ASP A 120 0.74 -6.51 4.02
C ASP A 120 0.19 -7.86 3.52
N PRO A 121 0.72 -8.40 2.40
CA PRO A 121 0.26 -9.67 1.83
C PRO A 121 0.27 -10.86 2.78
N GLU A 122 1.24 -10.93 3.70
CA GLU A 122 1.39 -12.09 4.59
C GLU A 122 0.45 -11.99 5.79
N LEU A 123 0.25 -10.77 6.33
CA LEU A 123 -0.63 -10.56 7.47
C LEU A 123 -2.11 -10.52 7.10
N ASP A 124 -2.42 -10.01 5.90
CA ASP A 124 -3.77 -9.81 5.37
C ASP A 124 -4.16 -10.88 4.34
N ALA A 125 -3.44 -12.00 4.27
CA ALA A 125 -3.67 -13.11 3.34
C ALA A 125 -5.14 -13.60 3.31
N GLN A 126 -5.84 -13.58 4.44
CA GLN A 126 -7.26 -13.95 4.49
C GLN A 126 -8.15 -13.04 3.62
N ALA A 127 -7.84 -11.74 3.56
CA ALA A 127 -8.57 -10.81 2.70
C ALA A 127 -8.27 -11.06 1.22
N ILE A 128 -7.00 -11.38 0.91
CA ILE A 128 -6.55 -11.72 -0.45
C ILE A 128 -7.20 -13.01 -0.94
N ASP A 129 -7.19 -14.06 -0.13
CA ASP A 129 -7.79 -15.34 -0.46
C ASP A 129 -9.30 -15.21 -0.70
N GLU A 130 -10.01 -14.48 0.17
CA GLU A 130 -11.44 -14.24 -0.02
C GLU A 130 -11.76 -13.36 -1.22
N ALA A 131 -10.94 -12.33 -1.49
CA ALA A 131 -11.08 -11.50 -2.70
C ALA A 131 -10.87 -12.34 -3.97
N SER A 132 -9.88 -13.23 -3.97
CA SER A 132 -9.65 -14.16 -5.06
C SER A 132 -10.83 -15.12 -5.26
N ASP A 133 -11.42 -15.65 -4.18
CA ASP A 133 -12.59 -16.53 -4.25
C ASP A 133 -13.82 -15.82 -4.84
N THR A 134 -13.95 -14.50 -4.64
CA THR A 134 -15.05 -13.68 -5.16
C THR A 134 -14.73 -12.97 -6.48
N ASN A 135 -13.52 -13.13 -7.03
CA ASN A 135 -13.03 -12.43 -8.22
C ASN A 135 -12.97 -10.90 -8.08
N ILE A 136 -12.63 -10.43 -6.88
CA ILE A 136 -12.35 -9.02 -6.61
C ILE A 136 -10.85 -8.79 -6.80
N PRO A 137 -10.43 -7.82 -7.61
CA PRO A 137 -9.01 -7.50 -7.80
C PRO A 137 -8.35 -6.98 -6.53
N VAL A 138 -7.06 -7.31 -6.37
CA VAL A 138 -6.26 -6.97 -5.18
C VAL A 138 -5.07 -6.10 -5.55
N VAL A 139 -4.98 -4.94 -4.88
CA VAL A 139 -3.80 -4.06 -4.87
C VAL A 139 -3.07 -4.24 -3.55
N ALA A 140 -1.75 -4.48 -3.57
CA ALA A 140 -1.01 -4.79 -2.34
C ALA A 140 0.31 -4.04 -2.21
N ILE A 141 0.62 -3.58 -0.98
CA ILE A 141 1.97 -3.10 -0.64
C ILE A 141 2.85 -4.28 -0.24
N ALA A 142 3.88 -4.57 -1.04
CA ALA A 142 4.74 -5.73 -0.85
C ALA A 142 6.19 -5.32 -0.54
N ASP A 143 6.74 -5.89 0.53
CA ASP A 143 8.16 -5.83 0.88
C ASP A 143 8.89 -7.02 0.23
N SER A 144 10.23 -7.02 0.28
CA SER A 144 11.09 -8.00 -0.37
C SER A 144 10.80 -9.45 -0.01
N GLU A 145 10.19 -9.72 1.15
CA GLU A 145 9.89 -11.07 1.62
C GLU A 145 8.49 -11.58 1.25
N ASN A 146 7.61 -10.71 0.76
CA ASN A 146 6.22 -11.09 0.49
C ASN A 146 6.12 -11.89 -0.82
N SER A 147 5.20 -12.86 -0.84
CA SER A 147 4.74 -13.50 -2.06
C SER A 147 3.77 -12.59 -2.80
N LEU A 148 3.72 -12.70 -4.14
CA LEU A 148 2.79 -11.97 -4.99
C LEU A 148 1.61 -12.84 -5.45
N ASP A 149 1.35 -13.94 -4.76
CA ASP A 149 0.22 -14.82 -5.03
C ASP A 149 -1.11 -14.07 -4.88
N ASN A 150 -1.99 -14.20 -5.88
CA ASN A 150 -3.34 -13.60 -5.91
C ASN A 150 -3.36 -12.07 -5.75
N ILE A 151 -2.28 -11.39 -6.16
CA ILE A 151 -2.17 -9.92 -6.19
C ILE A 151 -2.13 -9.47 -7.66
N ASP A 152 -3.03 -8.57 -8.03
CA ASP A 152 -3.14 -8.05 -9.41
C ASP A 152 -2.22 -6.85 -9.64
N VAL A 153 -2.14 -5.95 -8.65
CA VAL A 153 -1.28 -4.78 -8.69
C VAL A 153 -0.41 -4.73 -7.45
N VAL A 154 0.90 -4.74 -7.64
CA VAL A 154 1.88 -4.67 -6.54
C VAL A 154 2.52 -3.30 -6.46
N ILE A 155 2.52 -2.74 -5.26
CA ILE A 155 3.28 -1.54 -4.91
C ILE A 155 4.50 -1.99 -4.08
N PRO A 156 5.70 -2.07 -4.68
CA PRO A 156 6.89 -2.54 -3.99
C PRO A 156 7.38 -1.47 -3.02
N GLY A 157 7.43 -1.77 -1.73
CA GLY A 157 7.84 -0.82 -0.71
C GLY A 157 7.90 -1.45 0.67
N ASN A 158 8.52 -0.74 1.61
CA ASN A 158 8.56 -1.16 3.00
C ASN A 158 7.15 -1.12 3.62
N ASN A 159 6.57 -2.30 3.88
CA ASN A 159 5.28 -2.45 4.56
C ASN A 159 5.40 -2.66 6.07
N LYS A 160 6.56 -2.36 6.67
CA LYS A 160 6.82 -2.49 8.11
C LYS A 160 6.97 -1.18 8.84
N GLY A 161 7.54 -0.17 8.18
CA GLY A 161 7.67 1.16 8.74
C GLY A 161 6.36 1.93 8.61
N GLU A 162 5.88 2.51 9.71
CA GLU A 162 4.72 3.42 9.75
C GLU A 162 4.86 4.53 8.69
N ASN A 163 5.97 5.28 8.75
CA ASN A 163 6.28 6.34 7.78
C ASN A 163 6.29 5.88 6.33
N ALA A 164 6.70 4.64 6.07
CA ALA A 164 6.79 4.11 4.71
C ALA A 164 5.40 3.75 4.16
N ILE A 165 4.56 3.08 4.95
CA ILE A 165 3.18 2.75 4.60
C ILE A 165 2.38 4.04 4.39
N ALA A 166 2.52 5.00 5.32
CA ALA A 166 1.91 6.32 5.25
C ALA A 166 2.27 7.04 3.95
N THR A 167 3.56 7.09 3.61
CA THR A 167 4.03 7.72 2.36
C THR A 167 3.41 7.06 1.14
N ILE A 168 3.36 5.72 1.09
CA ILE A 168 2.81 4.99 -0.06
C ILE A 168 1.31 5.27 -0.21
N LEU A 169 0.53 5.14 0.87
CA LEU A 169 -0.91 5.38 0.85
C LEU A 169 -1.24 6.84 0.51
N PHE A 170 -0.49 7.79 1.09
CA PHE A 170 -0.60 9.21 0.76
C PHE A 170 -0.43 9.47 -0.73
N LEU A 171 0.64 8.94 -1.34
CA LEU A 171 0.93 9.17 -2.76
C LEU A 171 -0.12 8.52 -3.66
N VAL A 172 -0.58 7.31 -3.32
CA VAL A 172 -1.68 6.66 -4.04
C VAL A 172 -2.95 7.52 -3.95
N GLY A 173 -3.27 8.05 -2.77
CA GLY A 173 -4.46 8.87 -2.55
C GLY A 173 -4.40 10.23 -3.25
N GLN A 174 -3.21 10.84 -3.27
CA GLN A 174 -2.95 12.09 -3.98
C GLN A 174 -3.12 11.90 -5.49
N GLU A 175 -2.49 10.87 -6.08
CA GLU A 175 -2.58 10.58 -7.51
C GLU A 175 -4.01 10.17 -7.90
N TYR A 176 -4.67 9.34 -7.09
CA TYR A 176 -6.07 8.97 -7.30
C TYR A 176 -6.99 10.20 -7.31
N SER A 177 -6.84 11.09 -6.33
CA SER A 177 -7.61 12.34 -6.25
C SER A 177 -7.34 13.25 -7.44
N ALA A 178 -6.08 13.36 -7.87
CA ALA A 178 -5.69 14.15 -9.03
C ALA A 178 -6.34 13.63 -10.32
N LEU A 179 -6.43 12.30 -10.49
CA LEU A 179 -7.07 11.66 -11.64
C LEU A 179 -8.60 11.82 -11.62
N LYS A 180 -9.24 11.69 -10.46
CA LYS A 180 -10.69 11.89 -10.30
C LYS A 180 -11.10 13.36 -10.30
N GLY A 181 -10.18 14.29 -10.06
CA GLY A 181 -10.44 15.72 -9.89
C GLY A 181 -11.11 16.05 -8.55
N LEU A 182 -10.78 15.29 -7.50
CA LEU A 182 -11.22 15.53 -6.12
C LEU A 182 -10.24 16.48 -5.41
N ASP A 183 -10.75 17.29 -4.48
CA ASP A 183 -9.92 18.12 -3.62
C ASP A 183 -9.24 17.23 -2.56
N PHE A 184 -7.91 17.20 -2.54
CA PHE A 184 -7.09 16.43 -1.59
C PHE A 184 -6.31 17.40 -0.70
N ASP A 185 -6.93 17.82 0.41
CA ASP A 185 -6.39 18.80 1.36
C ASP A 185 -5.59 18.14 2.49
N TYR A 186 -4.74 17.15 2.15
CA TYR A 186 -3.90 16.45 3.11
C TYR A 186 -2.43 16.67 2.79
N GLU A 187 -1.62 16.80 3.85
CA GLU A 187 -0.16 16.85 3.78
C GLU A 187 0.43 15.49 4.19
N LEU A 188 1.66 15.23 3.73
CA LEU A 188 2.33 13.94 3.96
C LEU A 188 2.58 13.69 5.46
N ASP A 189 2.69 14.75 6.25
CA ASP A 189 2.84 14.71 7.71
C ASP A 189 1.53 14.37 8.45
N ASP A 190 0.35 14.55 7.82
CA ASP A 190 -0.92 14.16 8.42
C ASP A 190 -1.06 12.63 8.49
N PHE A 191 -0.45 11.90 7.55
CA PHE A 191 -0.48 10.44 7.48
C PHE A 191 0.54 9.77 8.41
N ALA A 192 1.66 10.44 8.70
CA ALA A 192 2.61 10.04 9.73
C ALA A 192 3.57 11.20 10.04
N GLU A 193 3.71 11.55 11.32
CA GLU A 193 4.70 12.51 11.77
C GLU A 193 6.11 11.88 11.70
N VAL A 194 7.03 12.48 10.95
CA VAL A 194 8.45 12.14 11.14
C VAL A 194 8.93 12.87 12.38
N GLU A 195 9.11 12.15 13.48
CA GLU A 195 10.00 12.67 14.52
C GLU A 195 11.39 12.84 13.90
N GLU A 196 11.78 14.09 13.65
CA GLU A 196 13.16 14.40 13.30
C GLU A 196 14.02 13.91 14.46
N ALA A 197 14.81 12.86 14.21
CA ALA A 197 15.79 12.40 15.16
C ALA A 197 16.73 13.58 15.45
N GLU A 198 16.58 14.21 16.62
CA GLU A 198 17.54 15.20 17.10
C GLU A 198 18.94 14.56 17.09
N GLU A 199 19.89 15.22 16.41
CA GLU A 199 21.28 14.78 16.19
C GLU A 199 22.05 14.31 17.45
#